data_AF-A0A3D3VSX1-F1
#
_entry.id   AF-A0A3D3VSX1-F1
#
_cell.length_a   1.000
_cell.length_b   1.000
_cell.length_c   1.000
_cell.angle_alpha   90.00
_cell.angle_beta   90.00
_cell.angle_gamma   90.00
#
_symmetry.space_group_name_H-M   'P 1'
#
loop_
_entity.id
_entity.type
_entity.pdbx_description
1 polymer ?
#
loop_
_entity_poly.entity_id
_entity_poly.type
_entity_poly.pdbx_seq_one_letter_code
_entity_poly.pdbx_strand_id
1 'polypeptide(L)' 'GGEICREWGLEWIFRVWRKQGGFRLSVERSTKMGLYRQRYCGCIMSIRDE' A
#
# COMPACT_ATOMS: atom_id res chain seq x y z
N GLY A 1 -10.20 -12.14 -4.30
CA GLY A 1 -8.95 -12.14 -3.51
C GLY A 1 -8.69 -13.51 -2.94
N GLY A 2 -9.30 -13.82 -1.80
CA GLY A 2 -9.11 -15.12 -1.13
C GLY A 2 -9.49 -16.35 -1.96
N GLU A 3 -10.58 -16.30 -2.71
CA GLU A 3 -11.01 -17.42 -3.58
C GLU A 3 -9.98 -17.71 -4.68
N ILE A 4 -9.55 -16.68 -5.41
CA ILE A 4 -8.48 -16.78 -6.41
C ILE A 4 -7.21 -17.37 -5.79
N CYS A 5 -6.76 -16.85 -4.65
CA CYS A 5 -5.56 -17.41 -4.02
C CYS A 5 -5.71 -18.90 -3.70
N ARG A 6 -6.88 -19.34 -3.23
CA ARG A 6 -7.15 -20.76 -2.95
C ARG A 6 -7.06 -21.64 -4.21
N GLU A 7 -7.62 -21.18 -5.32
CA GLU A 7 -7.56 -21.91 -6.61
C GLU A 7 -6.12 -22.11 -7.10
N TRP A 8 -5.25 -21.15 -6.83
CA TRP A 8 -3.86 -21.13 -7.29
C TRP A 8 -2.85 -21.58 -6.22
N GLY A 9 -3.30 -22.13 -5.10
CA GLY A 9 -2.43 -22.61 -4.01
C GLY A 9 -1.66 -21.49 -3.28
N LEU A 10 -2.14 -20.25 -3.37
CA LEU A 10 -1.58 -19.09 -2.70
C LEU A 10 -2.30 -18.84 -1.36
N GLU A 11 -1.57 -18.33 -0.37
CA GLU A 11 -2.14 -17.89 0.90
C GLU A 11 -2.65 -16.45 0.79
N TRP A 12 -3.93 -16.23 1.13
CA TRP A 12 -4.49 -14.89 1.25
C TRP A 12 -4.46 -14.42 2.70
N ILE A 13 -3.70 -13.36 2.97
CA ILE A 13 -3.61 -12.76 4.29
C ILE A 13 -4.72 -11.73 4.47
N PHE A 14 -5.77 -12.09 5.22
CA PHE A 14 -6.86 -11.19 5.60
C PHE A 14 -6.43 -10.18 6.68
N ARG A 15 -5.50 -9.28 6.34
CA ARG A 15 -4.99 -8.26 7.27
C ARG A 15 -5.04 -6.87 6.67
N VAL A 16 -5.53 -5.91 7.45
CA VAL A 16 -5.51 -4.49 7.12
C VAL A 16 -4.27 -3.83 7.72
N TRP A 17 -3.23 -3.65 6.92
CA TRP A 17 -1.92 -3.12 7.34
C TRP A 17 -1.94 -1.66 7.82
N ARG A 18 -2.96 -0.88 7.45
CA ARG A 18 -3.08 0.53 7.83
C ARG A 18 -3.66 0.75 9.24
N LYS A 19 -4.20 -0.28 9.90
CA LYS A 19 -4.76 -0.17 11.27
C LYS A 19 -3.65 -0.06 12.32
N GLN A 20 -4.00 0.39 13.53
CA GLN A 20 -3.08 0.48 14.69
C GLN A 20 -1.78 1.26 14.39
N GLY A 21 -1.88 2.38 13.67
CA GLY A 21 -0.72 3.20 13.31
C GLY A 21 0.15 2.63 12.17
N GLY A 22 -0.26 1.53 11.53
CA GLY A 22 0.53 0.90 10.46
C GLY A 22 0.75 1.77 9.23
N PHE A 23 -0.10 2.78 8.98
CA PHE A 23 0.19 3.80 7.96
C PHE A 23 1.45 4.61 8.29
N ARG A 24 1.58 5.12 9.53
CA ARG A 24 2.77 5.87 9.97
C ARG A 24 4.02 5.00 9.88
N LEU A 25 3.92 3.73 10.31
CA LEU A 25 5.00 2.76 10.20
C LEU A 25 5.43 2.53 8.74
N SER A 26 4.47 2.45 7.81
CA SER A 26 4.77 2.32 6.38
C SER A 26 5.54 3.53 5.83
N VAL A 27 5.15 4.75 6.21
CA VAL A 27 5.85 5.98 5.82
C VAL A 27 7.29 5.96 6.32
N GLU A 28 7.49 5.71 7.62
CA GLU A 28 8.82 5.68 8.23
C GLU A 28 9.73 4.64 7.57
N ARG A 29 9.22 3.43 7.33
CA ARG A 29 9.99 2.36 6.65
C ARG A 29 10.36 2.74 5.23
N SER A 30 9.43 3.34 4.48
CA SER A 30 9.68 3.76 3.10
C SER A 30 10.83 4.77 3.05
N THR A 31 10.83 5.74 3.96
CA THR A 31 11.91 6.73 4.07
C THR A 31 13.24 6.08 4.41
N LYS A 32 13.28 5.16 5.38
CA LYS A 32 14.51 4.43 5.76
C LYS A 32 15.07 3.59 4.62
N MET A 33 14.21 3.05 3.77
CA MET A 33 14.59 2.25 2.60
C MET A 33 14.94 3.10 1.36
N GLY A 34 14.85 4.43 1.44
CA GLY A 34 15.08 5.32 0.29
C GLY A 34 14.03 5.15 -0.83
N LEU A 35 12.84 4.62 -0.51
CA LEU A 35 11.80 4.38 -1.49
C LEU A 35 11.09 5.68 -1.87
N TYR A 36 10.97 5.93 -3.17
CA TYR A 36 10.14 6.99 -3.69
C TYR A 36 8.67 6.72 -3.39
N ARG A 37 8.00 7.68 -2.75
CA ARG A 37 6.55 7.63 -2.50
C ARG A 37 5.84 8.57 -3.46
N GLN A 38 5.07 7.98 -4.36
CA GLN A 38 4.33 8.71 -5.38
C GLN A 38 3.32 9.69 -4.76
N ARG A 39 3.34 10.95 -5.22
CA ARG A 39 2.36 11.98 -4.82
C ARG A 39 1.21 12.13 -5.82
N TYR A 40 1.40 11.64 -7.05
CA TYR A 40 0.42 11.65 -8.13
C TYR A 40 0.12 10.22 -8.58
N CYS A 41 -1.06 9.68 -8.27
CA CYS A 41 -1.40 8.29 -8.60
C CYS A 41 -1.88 8.06 -10.04
N GLY A 42 -1.79 9.06 -10.92
CA GLY A 42 -2.22 8.94 -12.33
C GLY A 42 -3.66 9.37 -12.61
N CYS A 43 -4.42 9.84 -11.60
CA CYS A 43 -5.78 10.35 -11.79
C CYS A 43 -5.85 11.87 -11.60
N ILE A 44 -6.78 12.53 -12.31
CA ILE A 44 -6.98 13.98 -12.24
C ILE A 44 -7.16 14.49 -10.79
N MET A 45 -7.81 13.69 -9.96
CA MET A 45 -8.06 14.00 -8.54
C MET A 45 -6.79 14.00 -7.67
N SER A 46 -5.71 13.40 -8.16
CA SER A 46 -4.42 13.35 -7.49
C SER A 46 -3.44 14.38 -8.06
N ILE A 47 -3.81 15.11 -9.11
CA ILE A 47 -3.05 16.27 -9.58
C ILE A 47 -3.09 17.30 -8.46
N ARG A 48 -1.91 17.74 -8.05
CA ARG A 48 -1.74 18.88 -7.17
C ARG A 48 -1.15 19.97 -8.05
N ASP A 49 -1.82 21.11 -8.12
CA ASP A 49 -1.21 22.31 -8.70
C ASP A 49 -0.02 22.66 -7.79
N GLU A 50 1.18 22.48 -8.30
CA GLU A 50 2.42 23.02 -7.70
C GLU A 50 2.68 24.42 -8.24
#